data_AF-A0A368QI89-F1
#
_entry.id   AF-A0A368QI89-F1
#
_cell.length_a   1.000
_cell.length_b   1.000
_cell.length_c   1.000
_cell.angle_alpha   90.00
_cell.angle_beta   90.00
_cell.angle_gamma   90.00
#
_symmetry.space_group_name_H-M   'P 1'
#
loop_
_entity.id
_entity.type
_entity.pdbx_description
1 polymer ?
#
loop_
_entity_poly.entity_id
_entity_poly.type
_entity_poly.pdbx_seq_one_letter_code
_entity_poly.pdbx_strand_id
1 'polypeptide(L)'
;MGLLSNRIGKESLKAGDHIYSWRAAWVYAHHGIYVGDDKVIHFTRGRDQEVGTGTVIDIILVSSAPKRSDTPCPVCTNEGNDSSTETNGVVSSCLNCFLGGGALYRFEYAVNPALFLAKARGGTCTLAPSDPDEAVIRRAKYLLSNGFRCYNLFKSNCEDFAIYCKTGLLVAERGVVGQSGQAISIIGGPLAAVISTPFRLVTTNIYGMAVMAVGVYCASRYAADIGNRRDVVKVEVEDLTAGLASGRIRAVENIAQLVVPAESPAAATIAA
;
A
#
# COMPACT_ATOMS: atom_id res chain seq x y z
N MET A 1 -9.74 15.82 14.25
CA MET A 1 -9.03 15.57 12.97
C MET A 1 -9.87 16.17 11.85
N GLY A 2 -9.25 16.86 10.89
CA GLY A 2 -9.95 17.72 9.94
C GLY A 2 -10.33 17.03 8.63
N LEU A 3 -11.46 17.44 8.04
CA LEU A 3 -11.97 16.98 6.75
C LEU A 3 -10.95 17.15 5.59
N LEU A 4 -9.98 18.06 5.74
CA LEU A 4 -9.11 18.55 4.66
C LEU A 4 -7.68 17.98 4.69
N SER A 5 -7.19 17.48 5.83
CA SER A 5 -5.82 16.94 5.92
C SER A 5 -5.64 16.07 7.15
N ASN A 6 -4.93 14.96 6.97
CA ASN A 6 -4.49 14.12 8.08
C ASN A 6 -3.13 14.55 8.67
N ARG A 7 -2.65 15.75 8.31
CA ARG A 7 -1.36 16.25 8.80
C ARG A 7 -1.43 16.42 10.30
N ILE A 8 -0.39 15.96 10.98
CA ILE A 8 -0.27 16.08 12.44
C ILE A 8 1.10 16.64 12.83
N GLY A 9 1.18 17.22 14.01
CA GLY A 9 2.45 17.55 14.66
C GLY A 9 3.00 16.35 15.45
N LYS A 10 4.32 16.36 15.65
CA LYS A 10 5.07 15.28 16.33
C LYS A 10 4.62 15.07 17.77
N GLU A 11 4.22 16.15 18.44
CA GLU A 11 3.69 16.17 19.81
C GLU A 11 2.40 15.37 19.99
N SER A 12 1.66 15.14 18.90
CA SER A 12 0.43 14.35 18.94
C SER A 12 0.67 12.86 18.72
N LEU A 13 1.88 12.46 18.36
CA LEU A 13 2.24 11.12 17.91
C LEU A 13 2.27 10.12 19.07
N LYS A 14 1.67 8.95 18.87
CA LYS A 14 1.59 7.89 19.87
C LYS A 14 2.09 6.58 19.30
N ALA A 15 2.79 5.78 20.11
CA ALA A 15 3.21 4.45 19.71
C ALA A 15 1.99 3.62 19.26
N GLY A 16 2.10 2.92 18.14
CA GLY A 16 0.98 2.25 17.47
C GLY A 16 0.33 3.09 16.36
N ASP A 17 0.67 4.37 16.21
CA ASP A 17 0.19 5.19 15.09
C ASP A 17 0.71 4.64 13.76
N HIS A 18 -0.21 4.42 12.81
CA HIS A 18 0.14 4.28 11.40
C HIS A 18 0.32 5.68 10.82
N ILE A 19 1.55 5.98 10.44
CA ILE A 19 1.94 7.25 9.85
C ILE A 19 2.32 7.10 8.39
N TYR A 20 2.18 8.19 7.65
CA TYR A 20 2.67 8.25 6.28
C TYR A 20 3.22 9.62 5.95
N SER A 21 3.99 9.67 4.87
CA SER A 21 4.52 10.91 4.33
C SER A 21 4.53 10.86 2.80
N TRP A 22 4.08 11.94 2.17
CA TRP A 22 4.06 12.04 0.71
C TRP A 22 5.48 12.17 0.15
N ARG A 23 5.73 11.51 -0.96
CA ARG A 23 7.01 11.41 -1.69
C ARG A 23 6.80 11.72 -3.17
N ALA A 24 7.90 11.99 -3.86
CA ALA A 24 7.96 12.22 -5.30
C ALA A 24 6.85 13.18 -5.80
N ALA A 25 6.83 14.41 -5.28
CA ALA A 25 5.82 15.43 -5.63
C ALA A 25 4.37 14.95 -5.44
N TRP A 26 4.07 14.32 -4.30
CA TRP A 26 2.73 13.84 -3.96
C TRP A 26 2.21 12.78 -4.93
N VAL A 27 3.04 11.89 -5.48
CA VAL A 27 2.57 10.75 -6.29
C VAL A 27 2.51 9.44 -5.49
N TYR A 28 3.20 9.39 -4.37
CA TYR A 28 3.35 8.20 -3.54
C TYR A 28 3.32 8.58 -2.05
N ALA A 29 2.65 7.78 -1.22
CA ALA A 29 2.74 7.88 0.23
C ALA A 29 3.61 6.73 0.75
N HIS A 30 4.63 7.05 1.55
CA HIS A 30 5.40 6.05 2.25
C HIS A 30 4.81 5.84 3.65
N HIS A 31 4.52 4.60 4.01
CA HIS A 31 3.77 4.22 5.21
C HIS A 31 4.65 3.48 6.22
N GLY A 32 4.35 3.63 7.51
CA GLY A 32 5.06 2.97 8.59
C GLY A 32 4.28 3.00 9.91
N ILE A 33 4.75 2.21 10.87
CA ILE A 33 4.22 2.17 12.22
C ILE A 33 5.19 2.88 13.15
N TYR A 34 4.72 3.93 13.81
CA TYR A 34 5.48 4.58 14.87
C TYR A 34 5.48 3.71 16.12
N VAL A 35 6.66 3.42 16.68
CA VAL A 35 6.80 2.49 17.82
C VAL A 35 7.26 3.16 19.11
N GLY A 36 7.34 4.49 19.14
CA GLY A 36 7.89 5.27 20.25
C GLY A 36 9.32 5.71 19.99
N ASP A 37 9.84 6.59 20.86
CA ASP A 37 11.24 7.05 20.87
C ASP A 37 11.79 7.53 19.52
N ASP A 38 10.97 8.25 18.75
CA ASP A 38 11.33 8.71 17.40
C ASP A 38 11.66 7.57 16.42
N LYS A 39 11.17 6.35 16.65
CA LYS A 39 11.39 5.20 15.79
C LYS A 39 10.16 4.81 15.00
N VAL A 40 10.39 4.41 13.76
CA VAL A 40 9.36 3.95 12.83
C VAL A 40 9.80 2.63 12.24
N ILE A 41 8.94 1.62 12.33
CA ILE A 41 9.11 0.36 11.61
C ILE A 41 8.32 0.45 10.31
N HIS A 42 8.97 0.18 9.19
CA HIS A 42 8.36 0.33 7.87
C HIS A 42 8.92 -0.69 6.89
N PHE A 43 8.12 -0.99 5.87
CA PHE A 43 8.53 -1.91 4.81
C PHE A 43 9.35 -1.17 3.74
N THR A 44 10.56 -1.65 3.47
CA THR A 44 11.46 -1.18 2.42
C THR A 44 12.02 -2.38 1.67
N ARG A 45 12.10 -2.29 0.34
CA ARG A 45 12.64 -3.38 -0.48
C ARG A 45 14.14 -3.63 -0.19
N GLY A 46 14.55 -4.90 -0.09
CA GLY A 46 15.95 -5.33 -0.01
C GLY A 46 16.73 -5.09 -1.31
N ARG A 47 18.04 -4.85 -1.22
CA ARG A 47 18.91 -4.34 -2.29
C ARG A 47 19.07 -5.22 -3.54
N ASP A 48 18.65 -6.47 -3.50
CA ASP A 48 19.08 -7.49 -4.48
C ASP A 48 18.19 -7.58 -5.74
N GLN A 49 17.48 -6.52 -6.12
CA GLN A 49 16.73 -6.52 -7.39
C GLN A 49 16.96 -5.20 -8.11
N GLU A 50 17.66 -5.34 -9.23
CA GLU A 50 18.13 -4.34 -10.19
C GLU A 50 17.38 -3.00 -10.12
N VAL A 51 18.00 -2.02 -9.45
CA VAL A 51 17.67 -0.61 -9.61
C VAL A 51 18.51 -0.10 -10.77
N GLY A 52 17.88 0.38 -11.85
CA GLY A 52 18.62 0.80 -13.04
C GLY A 52 17.87 0.80 -14.36
N THR A 53 16.53 0.74 -14.37
CA THR A 53 15.75 0.82 -15.62
C THR A 53 15.39 2.25 -16.01
N GLY A 54 15.65 3.25 -15.15
CA GLY A 54 15.36 4.66 -15.40
C GLY A 54 13.88 5.00 -15.40
N THR A 55 13.02 4.11 -14.90
CA THR A 55 11.56 4.27 -14.94
C THR A 55 11.04 5.08 -13.74
N VAL A 56 9.78 5.54 -13.79
CA VAL A 56 9.08 6.16 -12.64
C VAL A 56 9.11 5.27 -11.38
N ILE A 57 9.33 3.96 -11.56
CA ILE A 57 9.47 2.96 -10.51
C ILE A 57 10.77 3.18 -9.73
N ASP A 58 11.89 3.51 -10.40
CA ASP A 58 13.16 3.80 -9.74
C ASP A 58 13.07 5.05 -8.85
N ILE A 59 12.34 6.09 -9.30
CA ILE A 59 12.09 7.31 -8.51
C ILE A 59 11.37 6.98 -7.19
N ILE A 60 10.42 6.03 -7.25
CA ILE A 60 9.62 5.65 -6.08
C ILE A 60 10.40 4.72 -5.16
N LEU A 61 11.17 3.78 -5.72
CA LEU A 61 12.08 2.90 -4.96
C LEU A 61 13.09 3.70 -4.15
N VAL A 62 13.77 4.67 -4.79
CA VAL A 62 14.73 5.56 -4.13
C VAL A 62 14.05 6.41 -3.05
N SER A 63 12.76 6.72 -3.21
CA SER A 63 12.02 7.53 -2.22
C SER A 63 11.60 6.79 -0.96
N SER A 64 11.53 5.45 -1.02
CA SER A 64 11.21 4.56 0.11
C SER A 64 12.46 4.06 0.83
N ALA A 65 13.59 3.97 0.13
CA ALA A 65 14.86 3.69 0.76
C ALA A 65 15.26 4.87 1.67
N PRO A 66 15.90 4.62 2.82
CA PRO A 66 16.49 5.68 3.60
C PRO A 66 17.43 6.50 2.70
N LYS A 67 17.15 7.80 2.53
CA LYS A 67 18.05 8.70 1.79
C LYS A 67 19.43 8.61 2.46
N ARG A 68 20.42 8.10 1.73
CA ARG A 68 21.82 8.27 2.10
C ARG A 68 22.15 9.75 1.92
N SER A 69 22.00 10.49 3.00
CA SER A 69 22.64 11.77 3.18
C SER A 69 24.16 11.55 3.11
N ASP A 70 24.91 12.46 2.48
CA ASP A 70 26.38 12.44 2.49
C ASP A 70 26.94 12.49 3.94
N THR A 71 26.11 12.91 4.90
CA THR A 71 26.32 12.73 6.34
C THR A 71 25.46 11.58 6.90
N PRO A 72 26.06 10.50 7.42
CA PRO A 72 25.31 9.41 8.06
C PRO A 72 24.43 9.93 9.21
N CYS A 73 23.19 9.45 9.31
CA CYS A 73 22.31 9.82 10.41
C CYS A 73 22.85 9.21 11.71
N PRO A 74 23.26 9.99 12.73
CA PRO A 74 23.90 9.45 13.93
C PRO A 74 22.99 8.48 14.71
N VAL A 75 21.67 8.67 14.64
CA VAL A 75 20.69 7.77 15.27
C VAL A 75 20.63 6.43 14.53
N CYS A 76 20.49 6.46 13.20
CA CYS A 76 20.37 5.24 12.41
C CYS A 76 21.71 4.52 12.19
N THR A 77 22.84 5.23 12.28
CA THR A 77 24.19 4.67 12.08
C THR A 77 24.71 3.94 13.31
N ASN A 78 24.31 4.37 14.52
CA ASN A 78 24.73 3.74 15.78
C ASN A 78 23.94 2.47 16.13
N GLU A 79 22.77 2.25 15.52
CA GLU A 79 21.88 1.13 15.84
C GLU A 79 22.11 -0.15 15.01
N GLY A 80 23.26 -0.24 14.34
CA GLY A 80 23.74 -1.48 13.74
C GLY A 80 23.86 -1.41 12.23
N ASN A 81 25.10 -1.44 11.77
CA ASN A 81 25.49 -1.79 10.41
C ASN A 81 25.31 -3.31 10.20
N ASP A 82 24.17 -3.86 10.59
CA ASP A 82 23.88 -5.28 10.49
C ASP A 82 23.25 -5.52 9.12
N SER A 83 24.13 -5.67 8.14
CA SER A 83 23.83 -6.02 6.75
C SER A 83 23.04 -7.35 6.61
N SER A 84 22.74 -8.02 7.71
CA SER A 84 21.87 -9.21 7.80
C SER A 84 20.36 -8.89 7.77
N THR A 85 19.94 -7.64 8.06
CA THR A 85 18.53 -7.22 8.02
C THR A 85 18.04 -6.78 6.64
N GLU A 86 18.93 -6.62 5.66
CA GLU A 86 18.60 -6.18 4.29
C GLU A 86 17.78 -7.22 3.48
N THR A 87 17.61 -8.44 3.99
CA THR A 87 16.96 -9.56 3.26
C THR A 87 15.47 -9.79 3.59
N ASN A 88 14.94 -9.09 4.60
CA ASN A 88 13.60 -9.34 5.18
C ASN A 88 12.54 -8.27 4.85
N GLY A 89 12.93 -7.19 4.17
CA GLY A 89 12.02 -6.17 3.64
C GLY A 89 11.40 -5.22 4.67
N VAL A 90 11.66 -5.41 5.97
CA VAL A 90 11.16 -4.56 7.06
C VAL A 90 12.36 -3.98 7.79
N VAL A 91 12.35 -2.67 8.00
CA VAL A 91 13.44 -1.95 8.66
C VAL A 91 12.91 -1.02 9.74
N SER A 92 13.78 -0.66 10.68
CA SER A 92 13.55 0.37 11.68
C SER A 92 14.40 1.58 11.35
N SER A 93 13.81 2.78 11.35
CA SER A 93 14.53 4.04 11.14
C SER A 93 14.05 5.12 12.10
N CYS A 94 14.84 6.19 12.25
CA CYS A 94 14.36 7.37 12.97
C CYS A 94 13.26 8.10 12.16
N LEU A 95 12.39 8.83 12.86
CA LEU A 95 11.26 9.56 12.28
C LEU A 95 11.71 10.52 11.18
N ASN A 96 12.84 11.20 11.35
CA ASN A 96 13.36 12.12 10.34
C ASN A 96 13.80 11.41 9.06
N CYS A 97 14.48 10.26 9.18
CA CYS A 97 14.84 9.42 8.04
C CYS A 97 13.60 8.87 7.35
N PHE A 98 12.63 8.36 8.11
CA PHE A 98 11.35 7.93 7.59
C PHE A 98 10.66 9.05 6.82
N LEU A 99 10.64 10.29 7.35
CA LEU A 99 9.99 11.45 6.74
C LEU A 99 10.74 12.03 5.54
N GLY A 100 12.05 11.83 5.38
CA GLY A 100 12.80 12.19 4.17
C GLY A 100 12.67 13.67 3.73
N GLY A 101 12.37 14.57 4.68
CA GLY A 101 12.07 15.99 4.45
C GLY A 101 10.60 16.33 4.16
N GLY A 102 9.71 15.33 4.11
CA GLY A 102 8.27 15.50 3.93
C GLY A 102 7.51 15.76 5.23
N ALA A 103 6.23 16.11 5.10
CA ALA A 103 5.34 16.31 6.24
C ALA A 103 4.84 14.98 6.83
N LEU A 104 4.52 15.00 8.12
CA LEU A 104 3.97 13.88 8.88
C LEU A 104 2.43 13.85 8.80
N TYR A 105 1.88 12.69 8.46
CA TYR A 105 0.45 12.44 8.41
C TYR A 105 0.09 11.19 9.18
N ARG A 106 -1.11 11.15 9.77
CA ARG A 106 -1.66 9.96 10.42
C ARG A 106 -2.69 9.27 9.52
N PHE A 107 -2.61 7.96 9.37
CA PHE A 107 -3.63 7.19 8.68
C PHE A 107 -4.85 7.00 9.59
N GLU A 108 -6.06 7.16 9.05
CA GLU A 108 -7.30 7.07 9.83
C GLU A 108 -7.98 5.70 9.69
N TYR A 109 -8.44 5.15 10.80
CA TYR A 109 -9.16 3.87 10.88
C TYR A 109 -10.60 4.11 11.34
N ALA A 110 -11.49 3.16 11.04
CA ALA A 110 -12.91 3.22 11.38
C ALA A 110 -13.58 4.54 10.95
N VAL A 111 -13.19 5.08 9.78
CA VAL A 111 -13.78 6.32 9.30
C VAL A 111 -15.22 6.08 8.83
N ASN A 112 -16.07 7.10 8.95
CA ASN A 112 -17.42 7.04 8.40
C ASN A 112 -17.36 6.92 6.86
N PRO A 113 -18.25 6.11 6.21
CA PRO A 113 -18.28 5.96 4.76
C PRO A 113 -18.36 7.27 3.96
N ALA A 114 -19.10 8.28 4.46
CA ALA A 114 -19.16 9.59 3.82
C ALA A 114 -17.80 10.31 3.83
N LEU A 115 -17.07 10.24 4.95
CA LEU A 115 -15.71 10.77 5.05
C LEU A 115 -14.73 10.01 4.17
N PHE A 116 -14.86 8.68 4.11
CA PHE A 116 -14.05 7.81 3.27
C PHE A 116 -14.20 8.16 1.78
N LEU A 117 -15.43 8.38 1.32
CA LEU A 117 -15.73 8.75 -0.06
C LEU A 117 -15.36 10.21 -0.37
N ALA A 118 -15.44 11.12 0.60
CA ALA A 118 -15.05 12.51 0.44
C ALA A 118 -13.52 12.71 0.29
N LYS A 119 -12.71 11.82 0.87
CA LYS A 119 -11.24 11.84 0.70
C LYS A 119 -10.91 11.44 -0.73
N ALA A 120 -10.59 12.39 -1.60
CA ALA A 120 -10.31 12.13 -3.02
C ALA A 120 -9.14 11.16 -3.30
N ARG A 121 -8.29 10.90 -2.29
CA ARG A 121 -7.06 10.11 -2.45
C ARG A 121 -7.05 8.86 -1.57
N GLY A 122 -6.72 7.71 -2.17
CA GLY A 122 -6.47 6.45 -1.46
C GLY A 122 -5.21 6.53 -0.59
N GLY A 123 -5.01 5.54 0.29
CA GLY A 123 -3.82 5.51 1.14
C GLY A 123 -3.84 6.49 2.31
N THR A 124 -5.00 6.95 2.74
CA THR A 124 -5.10 7.95 3.83
C THR A 124 -6.05 7.54 4.95
N CYS A 125 -6.99 6.64 4.66
CA CYS A 125 -7.95 6.13 5.63
C CYS A 125 -8.53 4.80 5.18
N THR A 126 -9.13 4.07 6.13
CA THR A 126 -9.89 2.83 5.88
C THR A 126 -11.14 2.74 6.75
N LEU A 127 -12.14 1.99 6.30
CA LEU A 127 -13.34 1.68 7.08
C LEU A 127 -13.04 0.66 8.18
N ALA A 128 -11.98 -0.14 8.04
CA ALA A 128 -11.61 -1.15 9.02
C ALA A 128 -11.24 -0.53 10.38
N PRO A 129 -11.67 -1.12 11.51
CA PRO A 129 -11.18 -0.74 12.82
C PRO A 129 -9.73 -1.19 13.03
N SER A 130 -8.99 -0.45 13.85
CA SER A 130 -7.67 -0.86 14.33
C SER A 130 -7.80 -1.78 15.54
N ASP A 131 -6.89 -2.74 15.65
CA ASP A 131 -6.60 -3.45 16.89
C ASP A 131 -5.91 -2.51 17.92
N PRO A 132 -5.86 -2.88 19.22
CA PRO A 132 -5.18 -2.11 20.27
C PRO A 132 -3.70 -1.86 19.96
N ASP A 133 -3.19 -0.71 20.37
CA ASP A 133 -1.82 -0.25 20.02
C ASP A 133 -0.73 -1.24 20.47
N GLU A 134 -0.92 -1.96 21.58
CA GLU A 134 0.01 -2.99 22.04
C GLU A 134 0.11 -4.15 21.03
N ALA A 135 -1.01 -4.58 20.44
CA ALA A 135 -1.03 -5.61 19.41
C ALA A 135 -0.36 -5.13 18.13
N VAL A 136 -0.58 -3.86 17.77
CA VAL A 136 0.04 -3.23 16.60
C VAL A 136 1.57 -3.21 16.73
N ILE A 137 2.06 -2.70 17.86
CA ILE A 137 3.49 -2.60 18.13
C ILE A 137 4.12 -4.00 18.17
N ARG A 138 3.45 -4.98 18.78
CA ARG A 138 3.90 -6.38 18.81
C ARG A 138 4.07 -6.94 17.41
N ARG A 139 3.06 -6.79 16.55
CA ARG A 139 3.13 -7.25 15.15
C ARG A 139 4.26 -6.56 14.38
N ALA A 140 4.38 -5.23 14.48
CA ALA A 140 5.42 -4.49 13.79
C ALA A 140 6.84 -4.93 14.22
N LYS A 141 7.08 -5.09 15.53
CA LYS A 141 8.36 -5.59 16.06
C LYS A 141 8.64 -7.04 15.65
N TYR A 142 7.62 -7.90 15.68
CA TYR A 142 7.76 -9.29 15.24
C TYR A 142 8.16 -9.38 13.77
N LEU A 143 7.52 -8.58 12.90
CA LEU A 143 7.82 -8.54 11.47
C LEU A 143 9.17 -7.87 11.15
N LEU A 144 9.67 -6.98 12.02
CA LEU A 144 11.02 -6.46 11.89
C LEU A 144 12.07 -7.59 12.06
N SER A 145 11.84 -8.52 12.97
CA SER A 145 12.75 -9.65 13.22
C SER A 145 12.57 -10.80 12.22
N ASN A 146 11.34 -11.10 11.82
CA ASN A 146 11.01 -12.29 11.03
C ASN A 146 10.76 -12.00 9.54
N GLY A 147 10.67 -10.71 9.18
CA GLY A 147 10.29 -10.27 7.85
C GLY A 147 8.79 -10.32 7.61
N PHE A 148 8.33 -9.50 6.67
CA PHE A 148 6.93 -9.52 6.23
C PHE A 148 6.72 -10.40 4.99
N ARG A 149 7.76 -10.61 4.16
CA ARG A 149 7.89 -11.49 2.96
C ARG A 149 6.60 -11.84 2.18
N CYS A 150 5.65 -10.93 2.19
CA CYS A 150 4.43 -10.90 1.42
C CYS A 150 4.64 -9.90 0.27
N TYR A 151 4.74 -10.42 -0.96
CA TYR A 151 4.33 -9.77 -2.22
C TYR A 151 5.29 -8.93 -3.08
N ASN A 152 5.02 -9.06 -4.39
CA ASN A 152 5.53 -8.43 -5.61
C ASN A 152 5.92 -6.94 -5.57
N LEU A 153 6.70 -6.59 -6.60
CA LEU A 153 7.37 -5.35 -7.03
C LEU A 153 6.56 -4.03 -7.15
N PHE A 154 5.48 -3.78 -6.42
CA PHE A 154 4.67 -2.55 -6.62
C PHE A 154 4.28 -1.79 -5.34
N LYS A 155 3.86 -0.54 -5.56
CA LYS A 155 3.76 0.61 -4.63
C LYS A 155 2.86 0.43 -3.38
N SER A 156 2.27 -0.74 -3.16
CA SER A 156 1.29 -1.02 -2.10
C SER A 156 1.86 -1.63 -0.83
N ASN A 157 3.10 -2.15 -0.85
CA ASN A 157 3.57 -3.04 0.22
C ASN A 157 3.77 -2.35 1.58
N CYS A 158 4.14 -1.06 1.61
CA CYS A 158 4.25 -0.34 2.89
C CYS A 158 2.89 -0.02 3.50
N GLU A 159 1.87 0.25 2.67
CA GLU A 159 0.49 0.44 3.13
C GLU A 159 -0.08 -0.90 3.61
N ASP A 160 0.08 -1.98 2.83
CA ASP A 160 -0.36 -3.33 3.22
C ASP A 160 0.30 -3.79 4.51
N PHE A 161 1.61 -3.58 4.65
CA PHE A 161 2.34 -3.83 5.89
C PHE A 161 1.73 -3.07 7.07
N ALA A 162 1.49 -1.77 6.92
CA ALA A 162 0.98 -0.95 8.00
C ALA A 162 -0.50 -1.27 8.31
N ILE A 163 -1.32 -1.56 7.29
CA ILE A 163 -2.70 -2.04 7.46
C ILE A 163 -2.69 -3.37 8.19
N TYR A 164 -1.89 -4.34 7.78
CA TYR A 164 -1.75 -5.62 8.48
C TYR A 164 -1.31 -5.43 9.93
N CYS A 165 -0.30 -4.59 10.18
CA CYS A 165 0.12 -4.27 11.54
C CYS A 165 -1.02 -3.68 12.37
N LYS A 166 -1.91 -2.87 11.78
CA LYS A 166 -3.05 -2.26 12.48
C LYS A 166 -4.26 -3.17 12.64
N THR A 167 -4.53 -4.09 11.73
CA THR A 167 -5.80 -4.84 11.69
C THR A 167 -5.65 -6.36 11.80
N GLY A 168 -4.46 -6.88 11.50
CA GLY A 168 -4.21 -8.32 11.33
C GLY A 168 -4.89 -8.91 10.09
N LEU A 169 -5.48 -8.06 9.24
CA LEU A 169 -6.21 -8.49 8.06
C LEU A 169 -5.28 -8.60 6.86
N LEU A 170 -5.42 -9.69 6.14
CA LEU A 170 -4.81 -9.92 4.84
C LEU A 170 -5.91 -10.21 3.84
N VAL A 171 -5.74 -9.70 2.62
CA VAL A 171 -6.57 -10.11 1.48
C VAL A 171 -6.26 -11.58 1.17
N ALA A 172 -7.25 -12.40 0.86
CA ALA A 172 -7.11 -13.82 0.55
C ALA A 172 -7.75 -14.13 -0.80
N GLU A 173 -6.96 -14.15 -1.86
CA GLU A 173 -7.39 -14.55 -3.20
C GLU A 173 -6.92 -15.98 -3.48
N ARG A 174 -7.75 -17.01 -3.24
CA ARG A 174 -7.47 -18.42 -3.61
C ARG A 174 -6.04 -18.92 -3.25
N GLY A 175 -5.56 -18.63 -2.04
CA GLY A 175 -4.21 -19.00 -1.59
C GLY A 175 -3.11 -17.97 -1.91
N VAL A 176 -3.52 -16.82 -2.43
CA VAL A 176 -2.69 -15.72 -2.90
C VAL A 176 -3.21 -14.41 -2.28
N VAL A 177 -2.47 -13.83 -1.35
CA VAL A 177 -2.73 -12.59 -0.61
C VAL A 177 -2.46 -11.27 -1.39
N GLY A 178 -3.39 -10.71 -2.18
CA GLY A 178 -3.09 -9.43 -2.85
C GLY A 178 -4.27 -8.52 -3.19
N GLN A 179 -4.26 -7.30 -2.64
CA GLN A 179 -4.39 -5.99 -3.33
C GLN A 179 -4.83 -4.89 -2.33
N SER A 180 -3.97 -3.90 -2.09
CA SER A 180 -4.31 -2.65 -1.36
C SER A 180 -5.23 -1.71 -2.16
N GLY A 181 -5.93 -0.81 -1.46
CA GLY A 181 -6.80 0.21 -2.04
C GLY A 181 -6.10 1.27 -2.92
N GLN A 182 -4.76 1.35 -2.93
CA GLN A 182 -4.03 2.26 -3.84
C GLN A 182 -3.94 1.76 -5.28
N ALA A 183 -4.11 0.46 -5.53
CA ALA A 183 -4.06 -0.10 -6.89
C ALA A 183 -5.19 0.42 -7.81
N ILE A 184 -6.31 0.86 -7.22
CA ILE A 184 -7.48 1.40 -7.94
C ILE A 184 -7.35 2.92 -8.22
N SER A 185 -6.35 3.59 -7.63
CA SER A 185 -6.20 5.05 -7.72
C SER A 185 -5.50 5.55 -8.99
N ILE A 186 -4.99 4.67 -9.85
CA ILE A 186 -4.30 5.06 -11.09
C ILE A 186 -5.25 4.90 -12.29
N ILE A 187 -6.10 5.92 -12.51
CA ILE A 187 -6.60 6.51 -13.76
C ILE A 187 -7.07 5.61 -14.96
N GLY A 188 -6.81 4.30 -15.03
CA GLY A 188 -7.11 3.44 -16.18
C GLY A 188 -8.30 2.49 -16.04
N GLY A 189 -8.59 2.02 -14.81
CA GLY A 189 -9.68 1.05 -14.55
C GLY A 189 -11.10 1.60 -14.76
N PRO A 190 -11.43 2.82 -14.30
CA PRO A 190 -12.78 3.38 -14.43
C PRO A 190 -13.17 3.68 -15.89
N LEU A 191 -12.20 4.03 -16.75
CA LEU A 191 -12.51 4.42 -18.13
C LEU A 191 -12.97 3.22 -18.98
N ALA A 192 -12.37 2.04 -18.79
CA ALA A 192 -12.72 0.83 -19.54
C ALA A 192 -14.12 0.28 -19.17
N ALA A 193 -14.51 0.36 -17.89
CA ALA A 193 -15.82 -0.11 -17.41
C ALA A 193 -16.98 0.82 -17.82
N VAL A 194 -16.71 2.12 -17.97
CA VAL A 194 -17.69 3.13 -18.42
C VAL A 194 -18.09 2.92 -19.89
N ILE A 195 -17.25 2.27 -20.70
CA ILE A 195 -17.50 2.08 -22.14
C ILE A 195 -18.37 0.84 -22.43
N SER A 196 -18.45 -0.13 -21.51
CA SER A 196 -18.96 -1.49 -21.80
C SER A 196 -20.32 -1.87 -21.20
N THR A 197 -21.09 -0.93 -20.63
CA THR A 197 -22.36 -1.22 -19.93
C THR A 197 -23.53 -0.31 -20.36
N PRO A 198 -24.82 -0.63 -20.04
CA PRO A 198 -26.03 0.10 -20.49
C PRO A 198 -26.13 1.57 -20.04
N PHE A 199 -25.13 2.08 -19.32
CA PHE A 199 -24.99 3.49 -18.93
C PHE A 199 -24.64 4.45 -20.09
N ARG A 200 -24.57 3.94 -21.32
CA ARG A 200 -24.26 4.71 -22.55
C ARG A 200 -25.15 5.95 -22.76
N LEU A 201 -26.35 5.97 -22.18
CA LEU A 201 -27.24 7.15 -22.22
C LEU A 201 -26.76 8.30 -21.32
N VAL A 202 -26.19 7.98 -20.15
CA VAL A 202 -25.71 8.98 -19.18
C VAL A 202 -24.34 9.53 -19.60
N THR A 203 -23.57 8.78 -20.37
CA THR A 203 -22.23 9.16 -20.86
C THR A 203 -22.23 10.01 -22.13
N THR A 204 -23.40 10.50 -22.57
CA THR A 204 -23.56 11.25 -23.82
C THR A 204 -22.98 12.66 -23.79
N ASN A 205 -22.69 13.22 -22.61
CA ASN A 205 -22.04 14.52 -22.46
C ASN A 205 -20.93 14.47 -21.39
N ILE A 206 -20.05 15.48 -21.41
CA ILE A 206 -18.85 15.55 -20.54
C ILE A 206 -19.18 15.51 -19.05
N TYR A 207 -20.30 16.09 -18.63
CA TYR A 207 -20.73 16.10 -17.23
C TYR A 207 -21.21 14.71 -16.79
N GLY A 208 -21.99 14.03 -17.63
CA GLY A 208 -22.44 12.67 -17.36
C GLY A 208 -21.28 11.66 -17.33
N MET A 209 -20.29 11.82 -18.20
CA MET A 209 -19.02 11.08 -18.14
C MET A 209 -18.28 11.31 -16.81
N ALA A 210 -18.17 12.56 -16.36
CA ALA A 210 -17.49 12.89 -15.11
C ALA A 210 -18.22 12.29 -13.89
N VAL A 211 -19.55 12.43 -13.82
CA VAL A 211 -20.37 11.87 -12.73
C VAL A 211 -20.23 10.34 -12.68
N MET A 212 -20.29 9.67 -13.83
CA MET A 212 -20.12 8.21 -13.90
C MET A 212 -18.71 7.78 -13.47
N ALA A 213 -17.66 8.47 -13.93
CA ALA A 213 -16.29 8.17 -13.54
C ALA A 213 -16.07 8.31 -12.03
N VAL A 214 -16.60 9.39 -11.43
CA VAL A 214 -16.55 9.61 -9.98
C VAL A 214 -17.36 8.54 -9.24
N GLY A 215 -18.58 8.24 -9.71
CA GLY A 215 -19.44 7.22 -9.09
C GLY A 215 -18.81 5.84 -9.10
N VAL A 216 -18.25 5.41 -10.25
CA VAL A 216 -17.51 4.15 -10.39
C VAL A 216 -16.29 4.14 -9.48
N TYR A 217 -15.49 5.22 -9.46
CA TYR A 217 -14.34 5.34 -8.57
C TYR A 217 -14.74 5.18 -7.09
N CYS A 218 -15.77 5.90 -6.65
CA CYS A 218 -16.28 5.82 -5.27
C CYS A 218 -16.75 4.41 -4.92
N ALA A 219 -17.54 3.77 -5.79
CA ALA A 219 -18.03 2.41 -5.58
C ALA A 219 -16.89 1.38 -5.55
N SER A 220 -15.95 1.44 -6.50
CA SER A 220 -14.79 0.55 -6.55
C SER A 220 -13.89 0.72 -5.32
N ARG A 221 -13.62 1.97 -4.91
CA ARG A 221 -12.83 2.26 -3.72
C ARG A 221 -13.51 1.72 -2.45
N TYR A 222 -14.81 1.90 -2.32
CA TYR A 222 -15.59 1.37 -1.20
C TYR A 222 -15.60 -0.16 -1.17
N ALA A 223 -15.79 -0.80 -2.33
CA ALA A 223 -15.80 -2.26 -2.43
C ALA A 223 -14.43 -2.90 -2.13
N ALA A 224 -13.34 -2.23 -2.49
CA ALA A 224 -11.98 -2.74 -2.29
C ALA A 224 -11.36 -2.42 -0.92
N ASP A 225 -12.00 -1.57 -0.11
CA ASP A 225 -11.51 -1.26 1.23
C ASP A 225 -11.44 -2.53 2.09
N ILE A 226 -10.36 -2.68 2.86
CA ILE A 226 -10.10 -3.85 3.71
C ILE A 226 -11.21 -4.06 4.76
N GLY A 227 -11.95 -3.01 5.14
CA GLY A 227 -13.06 -3.07 6.07
C GLY A 227 -14.40 -3.47 5.44
N ASN A 228 -14.52 -3.51 4.11
CA ASN A 228 -15.79 -3.79 3.42
C ASN A 228 -15.71 -4.97 2.43
N ARG A 229 -14.51 -5.32 1.95
CA ARG A 229 -14.31 -6.49 1.10
C ARG A 229 -14.56 -7.80 1.86
N ARG A 230 -14.93 -8.87 1.15
CA ARG A 230 -15.33 -10.17 1.74
C ARG A 230 -14.23 -11.22 1.74
N ASP A 231 -13.18 -10.98 0.99
CA ASP A 231 -12.02 -11.83 0.78
C ASP A 231 -10.86 -11.41 1.70
N VAL A 232 -11.16 -11.08 2.95
CA VAL A 232 -10.13 -10.79 3.97
C VAL A 232 -10.17 -11.84 5.07
N VAL A 233 -8.98 -12.22 5.53
CA VAL A 233 -8.78 -13.17 6.60
C VAL A 233 -7.92 -12.50 7.67
N LYS A 234 -8.32 -12.64 8.94
CA LYS A 234 -7.49 -12.25 10.06
C LYS A 234 -6.47 -13.34 10.32
N VAL A 235 -5.19 -12.99 10.29
CA VAL A 235 -4.07 -13.94 10.41
C VAL A 235 -3.12 -13.44 11.50
N GLU A 236 -2.86 -14.28 12.50
CA GLU A 236 -1.86 -13.99 13.53
C GLU A 236 -0.46 -13.91 12.92
N VAL A 237 0.43 -13.14 13.54
CA VAL A 237 1.73 -12.79 12.93
C VAL A 237 2.67 -13.99 12.87
N GLU A 238 2.57 -14.89 13.82
CA GLU A 238 3.29 -16.15 13.87
C GLU A 238 2.85 -17.07 12.71
N ASP A 239 1.54 -17.19 12.49
CA ASP A 239 0.98 -18.01 11.41
C ASP A 239 1.32 -17.44 10.03
N LEU A 240 1.36 -16.11 9.90
CA LEU A 240 1.78 -15.44 8.68
C LEU A 240 3.23 -15.82 8.34
N THR A 241 4.15 -15.62 9.28
CA THR A 241 5.58 -15.89 9.04
C THR A 241 5.87 -17.37 8.86
N ALA A 242 5.19 -18.26 9.60
CA ALA A 242 5.28 -19.71 9.42
C ALA A 242 4.70 -20.14 8.05
N GLY A 243 3.58 -19.57 7.63
CA GLY A 243 2.96 -19.81 6.34
C GLY A 243 3.83 -19.36 5.16
N LEU A 244 4.54 -18.24 5.33
CA LEU A 244 5.53 -17.75 4.36
C LEU A 244 6.79 -18.63 4.31
N ALA A 245 7.32 -19.01 5.48
CA ALA A 245 8.50 -19.87 5.56
C ALA A 245 8.25 -21.26 4.95
N SER A 246 7.04 -21.79 5.10
CA SER A 246 6.62 -23.08 4.56
C SER A 246 6.11 -23.03 3.11
N GLY A 247 5.98 -21.84 2.51
CA GLY A 247 5.40 -21.66 1.17
C GLY A 247 3.91 -22.01 1.05
N ARG A 248 3.22 -22.21 2.18
CA ARG A 248 1.77 -22.47 2.26
C ARG A 248 0.96 -21.23 1.92
N ILE A 249 1.50 -20.05 2.22
CA ILE A 249 1.02 -18.75 1.75
C ILE A 249 1.94 -18.36 0.59
N ARG A 250 1.41 -18.34 -0.63
CA ARG A 250 2.19 -17.90 -1.79
C ARG A 250 1.98 -16.41 -1.99
N ALA A 251 3.04 -15.70 -2.38
CA ALA A 251 2.93 -14.38 -2.98
C ALA A 251 2.37 -14.52 -4.41
N VAL A 252 1.44 -13.66 -4.88
CA VAL A 252 1.23 -13.46 -6.33
C VAL A 252 2.63 -13.11 -6.80
N GLU A 253 3.18 -13.87 -7.73
CA GLU A 253 4.36 -13.52 -8.50
C GLU A 253 3.87 -13.20 -9.91
N ASN A 254 4.15 -11.99 -10.40
CA ASN A 254 3.84 -11.47 -11.74
C ASN A 254 2.37 -11.15 -12.10
N ILE A 255 2.10 -9.86 -12.33
CA ILE A 255 0.91 -9.35 -13.06
C ILE A 255 1.07 -9.50 -14.59
N ALA A 256 2.25 -9.89 -15.08
CA ALA A 256 2.54 -9.96 -16.50
C ALA A 256 1.73 -11.01 -17.29
N GLN A 257 0.99 -11.92 -16.63
CA GLN A 257 0.18 -12.93 -17.30
C GLN A 257 -1.34 -12.63 -17.37
N LEU A 258 -1.81 -11.50 -16.83
CA LEU A 258 -3.24 -11.13 -16.90
C LEU A 258 -3.63 -10.28 -18.12
N VAL A 259 -2.72 -10.11 -19.09
CA VAL A 259 -3.04 -9.51 -20.39
C VAL A 259 -2.56 -10.44 -21.49
N VAL A 260 -3.30 -11.52 -21.71
CA VAL A 260 -3.35 -12.14 -23.04
C VAL A 260 -4.52 -11.46 -23.76
N PRO A 261 -4.28 -10.68 -24.83
CA PRO A 261 -5.37 -10.24 -25.68
C PRO A 261 -6.05 -11.48 -26.24
N ALA A 262 -7.37 -11.55 -26.17
CA ALA A 262 -8.12 -12.57 -26.90
C ALA A 262 -7.71 -12.49 -28.37
N GLU A 263 -7.00 -13.51 -28.87
CA GLU A 263 -6.79 -13.67 -30.30
C GLU A 263 -8.17 -13.79 -30.95
N SER A 264 -8.49 -12.80 -31.79
CA SER A 264 -9.67 -12.80 -32.64
C SER A 264 -9.64 -14.04 -33.54
N PRO A 265 -10.74 -14.80 -33.70
CA PRO A 265 -10.76 -15.87 -34.68
C PRO A 265 -10.55 -15.26 -36.07
N ALA A 266 -9.47 -15.69 -36.73
CA ALA A 266 -9.15 -15.29 -38.09
C ALA A 266 -10.30 -15.70 -39.03
N ALA A 267 -10.77 -14.72 -39.80
CA ALA A 267 -11.72 -14.93 -40.88
C ALA A 267 -11.13 -15.91 -41.91
N ALA A 268 -11.74 -17.08 -42.04
CA ALA A 268 -11.51 -17.96 -43.17
C ALA A 268 -11.97 -17.26 -44.44
N THR A 269 -11.01 -16.71 -45.19
CA THR A 269 -11.24 -16.21 -46.54
C THR A 269 -11.32 -17.43 -47.46
N ILE A 270 -12.52 -17.70 -47.97
CA ILE A 270 -12.74 -18.61 -49.10
C ILE A 270 -12.33 -17.85 -50.36
N ALA A 271 -11.34 -18.36 -51.09
CA ALA A 271 -11.07 -17.97 -52.47
C ALA A 271 -10.42 -19.13 -53.23
N ALA A 272 -11.24 -19.88 -53.95
CA ALA A 272 -11.15 -20.16 -55.40
C ALA A 272 -12.21 -21.21 -55.77
#